data_AF-A0A4W5LK70-F1
#
_entry.id   AF-A0A4W5LK70-F1
#
_cell.length_a   1.000
_cell.length_b   1.000
_cell.length_c   1.000
_cell.angle_alpha   90.00
_cell.angle_beta   90.00
_cell.angle_gamma   90.00
#
_symmetry.space_group_name_H-M   'P 1'
#
loop_
_entity.id
_entity.type
_entity.pdbx_description
1 polymer ?
#
loop_
_entity_poly.entity_id
_entity_poly.type
_entity_poly.pdbx_seq_one_letter_code
_entity_poly.pdbx_strand_id
1 'polypeptide(L)'
;MKKDKHTLIELLNHFSMETKQSRISNYDKYKVLFIFDGLDECRLPLHFQKNKICCDVTKSTSVDVLLTNLIKGNLLPSALLWITTRPAAANKIPSGCVDQVTEVRGFNDPQKEEYFRKRFSDEDLASRIISHIKTSRSLHIMCHIPVFCWISATVLEHMLEHKREEMPKTLTEMYTHLVVFHTKQKNEKYLGKEETGPHWNKESILSLGKLAFQQLVNGNLIFYEEDLKEAGIDVNEASVHSGLCTQLFKEECGLYQDKVYCFVHLSIQEFLAAVYVFLSFINNNENLMAEQQVTEVTVYKSAVDKSLQSETGNLDLFLRFLLGLS
;
A
#
# COMPACT_ATOMS: atom_id res chain seq x y z
N MET A 1 -3.12 -22.44 0.82
CA MET A 1 -1.69 -22.15 0.50
C MET A 1 -0.77 -22.07 1.72
N LYS A 2 -0.96 -21.19 2.71
CA LYS A 2 0.02 -21.03 3.81
C LYS A 2 0.24 -22.27 4.70
N LYS A 3 -0.75 -23.15 4.82
CA LYS A 3 -0.69 -24.37 5.65
C LYS A 3 -0.47 -25.65 4.83
N ASP A 4 -0.51 -25.55 3.52
CA ASP A 4 -0.46 -26.69 2.61
C ASP A 4 0.97 -26.87 2.07
N LYS A 5 1.30 -28.11 1.73
CA LYS A 5 2.58 -28.41 1.06
C LYS A 5 2.35 -28.41 -0.44
N HIS A 6 3.25 -27.74 -1.15
CA HIS A 6 3.20 -27.60 -2.60
C HIS A 6 4.56 -27.95 -3.20
N THR A 7 4.55 -28.40 -4.44
CA THR A 7 5.76 -28.45 -5.27
C THR A 7 5.96 -27.09 -5.95
N LEU A 8 7.19 -26.77 -6.39
CA LEU A 8 7.42 -25.52 -7.13
C LEU A 8 6.62 -25.53 -8.45
N ILE A 9 6.55 -26.68 -9.11
CA ILE A 9 5.81 -26.86 -10.37
C ILE A 9 4.31 -26.61 -10.16
N GLU A 10 3.73 -27.11 -9.06
CA GLU A 10 2.33 -26.86 -8.72
C GLU A 10 2.06 -25.37 -8.53
N LEU A 11 2.95 -24.65 -7.83
CA LEU A 11 2.80 -23.21 -7.66
C LEU A 11 2.89 -22.45 -8.99
N LEU A 12 3.85 -22.79 -9.85
CA LEU A 12 4.01 -22.15 -11.15
C LEU A 12 2.78 -22.38 -12.04
N ASN A 13 2.33 -23.64 -12.13
CA ASN A 13 1.12 -24.00 -12.87
C ASN A 13 -0.15 -23.40 -12.27
N HIS A 14 -0.14 -23.04 -10.99
CA HIS A 14 -1.24 -22.37 -10.32
C HIS A 14 -1.30 -20.88 -10.67
N PHE A 15 -0.16 -20.18 -10.69
CA PHE A 15 -0.10 -18.75 -10.97
C PHE A 15 -0.08 -18.40 -12.47
N SER A 16 0.31 -19.32 -13.35
CA SER A 16 0.26 -19.12 -14.80
C SER A 16 -0.34 -20.32 -15.50
N MET A 17 -1.56 -20.16 -16.01
CA MET A 17 -2.21 -21.19 -16.83
C MET A 17 -1.45 -21.46 -18.13
N GLU A 18 -0.69 -20.49 -18.66
CA GLU A 18 0.18 -20.67 -19.81
C GLU A 18 1.29 -21.68 -19.52
N THR A 19 1.90 -21.66 -18.33
CA THR A 19 2.92 -22.65 -17.94
C THR A 19 2.34 -24.06 -17.91
N LYS A 20 1.11 -24.22 -17.43
CA LYS A 20 0.40 -25.50 -17.42
C LYS A 20 0.14 -26.04 -18.84
N GLN A 21 -0.19 -25.15 -19.79
CA GLN A 21 -0.44 -25.52 -21.19
C GLN A 21 0.85 -25.81 -21.96
N SER A 22 1.94 -25.11 -21.63
CA SER A 22 3.24 -25.26 -22.29
C SER A 22 3.94 -26.61 -22.02
N ARG A 23 3.45 -27.39 -21.05
CA ARG A 23 4.05 -28.68 -20.59
C ARG A 23 5.53 -28.56 -20.24
N ILE A 24 6.00 -27.37 -19.85
CA ILE A 24 7.37 -27.16 -19.38
C ILE A 24 7.53 -27.87 -18.04
N SER A 25 8.21 -29.01 -18.07
CA SER A 25 8.50 -29.84 -16.89
C SER A 25 9.95 -29.73 -16.43
N ASN A 26 10.85 -29.27 -17.30
CA ASN A 26 12.27 -29.10 -17.01
C ASN A 26 12.68 -27.64 -17.22
N TYR A 27 12.71 -26.90 -16.11
CA TYR A 27 13.04 -25.48 -16.08
C TYR A 27 14.55 -25.21 -16.26
N ASP A 28 15.42 -26.21 -16.05
CA ASP A 28 16.88 -26.05 -16.21
C ASP A 28 17.30 -25.87 -17.68
N LYS A 29 16.40 -26.20 -18.63
CA LYS A 29 16.64 -25.97 -20.08
C LYS A 29 16.37 -24.54 -20.52
N TYR A 30 15.80 -23.71 -19.66
CA TYR A 30 15.35 -22.36 -19.99
C TYR A 30 16.05 -21.32 -19.13
N LYS A 31 16.18 -20.11 -19.67
CA LYS A 31 16.55 -18.95 -18.86
C LYS A 31 15.30 -18.46 -18.14
N VAL A 32 15.20 -18.78 -16.85
CA VAL A 32 14.06 -18.42 -16.01
C VAL A 32 14.40 -17.16 -15.21
N LEU A 33 13.47 -16.20 -15.18
CA LEU A 33 13.53 -15.02 -14.32
C LEU A 33 12.29 -15.01 -13.43
N PHE A 34 12.49 -14.94 -12.12
CA PHE A 34 11.43 -14.70 -11.14
C PHE A 34 11.44 -13.24 -10.73
N ILE A 35 10.30 -12.57 -10.83
CA ILE A 35 10.10 -11.22 -10.32
C ILE A 35 9.20 -11.31 -9.09
N PHE A 36 9.76 -11.05 -7.92
CA PHE A 36 9.02 -10.97 -6.66
C PHE A 36 8.78 -9.51 -6.32
N ASP A 37 7.55 -9.07 -6.53
CA ASP A 37 7.15 -7.71 -6.20
C ASP A 37 6.66 -7.62 -4.74
N GLY A 38 7.23 -6.71 -3.95
CA GLY A 38 6.76 -6.41 -2.59
C GLY A 38 7.17 -7.42 -1.51
N LEU A 39 8.46 -7.71 -1.34
CA LEU A 39 8.94 -8.60 -0.26
C LEU A 39 8.52 -8.11 1.15
N ASP A 40 8.33 -6.82 1.35
CA ASP A 40 7.85 -6.27 2.61
C ASP A 40 6.43 -6.71 2.96
N GLU A 41 5.61 -7.08 1.97
CA GLU A 41 4.29 -7.68 2.13
C GLU A 41 4.35 -9.17 2.44
N CYS A 42 5.52 -9.79 2.25
CA CYS A 42 5.73 -11.20 2.54
C CYS A 42 5.60 -11.46 4.04
N ARG A 43 4.49 -12.13 4.39
CA ARG A 43 4.17 -12.60 5.74
C ARG A 43 4.80 -13.96 6.07
N LEU A 44 5.59 -14.54 5.18
CA LEU A 44 6.35 -15.76 5.47
C LEU A 44 7.52 -15.40 6.39
N PRO A 45 7.90 -16.29 7.31
CA PRO A 45 8.98 -16.01 8.24
C PRO A 45 10.36 -15.97 7.58
N LEU A 46 10.51 -16.51 6.37
CA LEU A 46 11.75 -16.57 5.58
C LEU A 46 12.92 -17.08 6.42
N HIS A 47 12.74 -18.23 7.07
CA HIS A 47 13.74 -18.79 7.98
C HIS A 47 14.90 -19.44 7.23
N PHE A 48 15.75 -18.63 6.57
CA PHE A 48 16.88 -19.08 5.77
C PHE A 48 17.80 -20.08 6.50
N GLN A 49 18.01 -19.94 7.81
CA GLN A 49 18.88 -20.86 8.57
C GLN A 49 18.18 -22.15 9.02
N LYS A 50 16.87 -22.11 9.30
CA LYS A 50 16.12 -23.26 9.87
C LYS A 50 15.43 -24.10 8.80
N ASN A 51 15.15 -23.51 7.64
CA ASN A 51 14.46 -24.19 6.57
C ASN A 51 15.31 -25.32 5.98
N LYS A 52 14.66 -26.47 5.77
CA LYS A 52 15.31 -27.65 5.18
C LYS A 52 15.77 -27.34 3.76
N ILE A 53 16.90 -27.91 3.38
CA ILE A 53 17.40 -27.82 2.01
C ILE A 53 16.43 -28.58 1.08
N CYS A 54 16.02 -27.92 0.00
CA CYS A 54 15.19 -28.49 -1.05
C CYS A 54 15.80 -28.14 -2.41
N CYS A 55 16.24 -29.15 -3.16
CA CYS A 55 16.83 -28.99 -4.48
C CYS A 55 15.97 -29.60 -5.61
N ASP A 56 14.85 -30.23 -5.26
CA ASP A 56 13.98 -30.94 -6.20
C ASP A 56 12.65 -30.18 -6.35
N VAL A 57 12.38 -29.71 -7.56
CA VAL A 57 11.17 -28.95 -7.91
C VAL A 57 9.88 -29.77 -7.79
N THR A 58 9.98 -31.10 -7.76
CA THR A 58 8.84 -32.03 -7.63
C THR A 58 8.55 -32.41 -6.18
N LYS A 59 9.42 -32.02 -5.24
CA LYS A 59 9.26 -32.34 -3.82
C LYS A 59 8.30 -31.37 -3.15
N SER A 60 7.23 -31.93 -2.58
CA SER A 60 6.21 -31.15 -1.86
C SER A 60 6.73 -30.67 -0.50
N THR A 61 6.71 -29.36 -0.28
CA THR A 61 7.16 -28.71 0.97
C THR A 61 6.40 -27.38 1.19
N SER A 62 6.66 -26.67 2.28
CA SER A 62 6.02 -25.37 2.52
C SER A 62 6.53 -24.30 1.54
N VAL A 63 5.68 -23.30 1.25
CA VAL A 63 6.05 -22.16 0.40
C VAL A 63 7.27 -21.40 0.96
N ASP A 64 7.38 -21.28 2.28
CA ASP A 64 8.54 -20.67 2.95
C ASP A 64 9.85 -21.41 2.64
N VAL A 65 9.82 -22.76 2.65
CA VAL A 65 10.98 -23.57 2.29
C VAL A 65 11.30 -23.43 0.80
N LEU A 66 10.29 -23.44 -0.08
CA LEU A 66 10.51 -23.24 -1.51
C LEU A 66 11.17 -21.89 -1.81
N LEU A 67 10.60 -20.80 -1.27
CA LEU A 67 11.09 -19.44 -1.53
C LEU A 67 12.50 -19.22 -1.00
N THR A 68 12.79 -19.66 0.23
CA THR A 68 14.15 -19.53 0.80
C THR A 68 15.19 -20.37 0.07
N ASN A 69 14.83 -21.54 -0.46
CA ASN A 69 15.75 -22.35 -1.27
C ASN A 69 15.94 -21.81 -2.68
N LEU A 70 14.92 -21.20 -3.28
CA LEU A 70 15.03 -20.49 -4.55
C LEU A 70 15.97 -19.28 -4.42
N ILE A 71 15.79 -18.45 -3.39
CA ILE A 71 16.65 -17.27 -3.13
C ILE A 71 18.09 -17.69 -2.82
N LYS A 72 18.30 -18.81 -2.13
CA LYS A 72 19.65 -19.36 -1.89
C LYS A 72 20.31 -19.99 -3.13
N GLY A 73 19.55 -20.22 -4.20
CA GLY A 73 20.02 -20.96 -5.38
C GLY A 73 20.10 -22.48 -5.18
N ASN A 74 19.52 -23.04 -4.10
CA ASN A 74 19.43 -24.51 -3.94
C ASN A 74 18.41 -25.12 -4.90
N LEU A 75 17.35 -24.37 -5.20
CA LEU A 75 16.28 -24.74 -6.11
C LEU A 75 16.39 -23.86 -7.36
N LEU A 76 16.45 -24.46 -8.55
CA LEU A 76 16.68 -23.77 -9.83
C LEU A 76 17.91 -22.84 -9.80
N PRO A 77 19.15 -23.38 -9.62
CA PRO A 77 20.36 -22.57 -9.45
C PRO A 77 20.69 -21.64 -10.63
N SER A 78 20.14 -21.91 -11.83
CA SER A 78 20.35 -21.08 -13.02
C SER A 78 19.29 -19.98 -13.20
N ALA A 79 18.28 -19.92 -12.31
CA ALA A 79 17.25 -18.89 -12.39
C ALA A 79 17.76 -17.56 -11.87
N LEU A 80 17.32 -16.47 -12.51
CA LEU A 80 17.54 -15.11 -12.04
C LEU A 80 16.37 -14.68 -11.16
N LEU A 81 16.66 -13.87 -10.14
CA LEU A 81 15.66 -13.31 -9.25
C LEU A 81 15.76 -11.78 -9.25
N TRP A 82 14.62 -11.12 -9.44
CA TRP A 82 14.45 -9.68 -9.23
C TRP A 82 13.46 -9.48 -8.09
N ILE A 83 13.89 -8.84 -7.01
CA ILE A 83 13.06 -8.64 -5.82
C ILE A 83 12.92 -7.15 -5.55
N THR A 84 11.68 -6.66 -5.48
CA THR A 84 11.40 -5.29 -5.04
C THR A 84 11.01 -5.31 -3.56
N THR A 85 11.46 -4.31 -2.80
CA THR A 85 11.13 -4.19 -1.39
C THR A 85 11.38 -2.79 -0.87
N ARG A 86 10.65 -2.39 0.17
CA ARG A 86 11.02 -1.21 0.98
C ARG A 86 12.34 -1.44 1.71
N PRO A 87 13.18 -0.39 1.89
CA PRO A 87 14.48 -0.52 2.56
C PRO A 87 14.41 -1.21 3.93
N ALA A 88 13.36 -0.94 4.72
CA ALA A 88 13.16 -1.52 6.05
C ALA A 88 13.00 -3.05 6.06
N ALA A 89 12.64 -3.67 4.94
CA ALA A 89 12.47 -5.12 4.81
C ALA A 89 13.57 -5.79 3.98
N ALA A 90 14.51 -5.02 3.41
CA ALA A 90 15.60 -5.58 2.60
C ALA A 90 16.49 -6.54 3.40
N ASN A 91 16.63 -6.29 4.71
CA ASN A 91 17.36 -7.14 5.64
C ASN A 91 16.71 -8.52 5.90
N LYS A 92 15.48 -8.75 5.43
CA LYS A 92 14.86 -10.10 5.46
C LYS A 92 15.65 -11.08 4.59
N ILE A 93 16.35 -10.60 3.57
CA ILE A 93 17.23 -11.43 2.72
C ILE A 93 18.67 -11.34 3.23
N PRO A 94 19.34 -12.49 3.48
CA PRO A 94 20.76 -12.49 3.82
C PRO A 94 21.60 -11.84 2.72
N SER A 95 22.54 -10.97 3.10
CA SER A 95 23.42 -10.28 2.14
C SER A 95 24.21 -11.22 1.24
N GLY A 96 24.56 -12.42 1.72
CA GLY A 96 25.22 -13.46 0.93
C GLY A 96 24.37 -14.07 -0.19
N CYS A 97 23.07 -13.74 -0.27
CA CYS A 97 22.16 -14.16 -1.34
C CYS A 97 21.84 -13.02 -2.32
N VAL A 98 22.54 -11.88 -2.25
CA VAL A 98 22.26 -10.70 -3.06
C VAL A 98 23.49 -10.33 -3.90
N ASP A 99 23.34 -10.42 -5.23
CA ASP A 99 24.41 -10.06 -6.16
C ASP A 99 24.46 -8.54 -6.44
N GLN A 100 23.29 -7.90 -6.54
CA GLN A 100 23.18 -6.46 -6.85
C GLN A 100 22.02 -5.82 -6.10
N VAL A 101 22.23 -4.58 -5.65
CA VAL A 101 21.20 -3.72 -5.04
C VAL A 101 21.06 -2.45 -5.88
N THR A 102 19.82 -2.10 -6.22
CA THR A 102 19.51 -0.83 -6.90
C THR A 102 18.47 -0.08 -6.08
N GLU A 103 18.76 1.17 -5.74
CA GLU A 103 17.85 2.04 -5.00
C GLU A 103 17.04 2.92 -5.97
N VAL A 104 15.71 2.84 -5.90
CA VAL A 104 14.81 3.72 -6.65
C VAL A 104 14.61 5.01 -5.86
N ARG A 105 15.24 6.10 -6.30
CA ARG A 105 15.24 7.38 -5.57
C ARG A 105 14.06 8.29 -5.88
N GLY A 106 13.33 8.07 -6.98
CA GLY A 106 12.23 8.94 -7.41
C GLY A 106 12.66 10.03 -8.39
N PHE A 107 11.91 11.12 -8.46
CA PHE A 107 12.05 12.17 -9.48
C PHE A 107 13.02 13.28 -9.07
N ASN A 108 13.93 13.62 -9.97
CA ASN A 108 14.67 14.88 -9.92
C ASN A 108 13.77 16.07 -10.34
N ASP A 109 14.25 17.30 -10.16
CA ASP A 109 13.43 18.49 -10.40
C ASP A 109 12.91 18.60 -11.85
N PRO A 110 13.72 18.32 -12.90
CA PRO A 110 13.20 18.24 -14.27
C PRO A 110 12.10 17.20 -14.46
N GLN A 111 12.25 16.00 -13.88
CA GLN A 111 11.26 14.92 -13.97
C GLN A 111 9.95 15.26 -13.27
N LYS A 112 10.00 16.03 -12.17
CA LYS A 112 8.78 16.55 -11.51
C LYS A 112 7.98 17.42 -12.47
N GLU A 113 8.63 18.37 -13.14
CA GLU A 113 7.96 19.22 -14.14
C GLU A 113 7.44 18.42 -15.32
N GLU A 114 8.25 17.49 -15.83
CA GLU A 114 7.87 16.61 -16.93
C GLU A 114 6.60 15.81 -16.59
N TYR A 115 6.50 15.29 -15.37
CA TYR A 115 5.31 14.58 -14.91
C TYR A 115 4.06 15.47 -15.01
N PHE A 116 4.10 16.69 -14.45
CA PHE A 116 2.93 17.58 -14.46
C PHE A 116 2.57 18.04 -15.87
N ARG A 117 3.56 18.35 -16.72
CA ARG A 117 3.29 18.70 -18.13
C ARG A 117 2.69 17.54 -18.90
N LYS A 118 3.12 16.29 -18.66
CA LYS A 118 2.52 15.11 -19.30
C LYS A 118 1.13 14.78 -18.77
N ARG A 119 0.84 15.10 -17.50
CA ARG A 119 -0.43 14.78 -16.84
C ARG A 119 -1.58 15.71 -17.25
N PHE A 120 -1.30 16.95 -17.62
CA PHE A 120 -2.33 17.94 -17.97
C PHE A 120 -2.18 18.37 -19.42
N SER A 121 -3.26 18.28 -20.19
CA SER A 121 -3.28 18.73 -21.59
C SER A 121 -3.37 20.26 -21.71
N ASP A 122 -3.84 20.93 -20.67
CA ASP A 122 -3.86 22.39 -20.57
C ASP A 122 -2.53 22.90 -19.99
N GLU A 123 -1.75 23.59 -20.83
CA GLU A 123 -0.45 24.14 -20.49
C GLU A 123 -0.51 25.27 -19.45
N ASP A 124 -1.61 26.05 -19.38
CA ASP A 124 -1.78 27.08 -18.35
C ASP A 124 -2.03 26.43 -17.00
N LEU A 125 -2.91 25.43 -16.96
CA LEU A 125 -3.17 24.65 -15.75
C LEU A 125 -1.89 23.96 -15.25
N ALA A 126 -1.15 23.31 -16.15
CA ALA A 126 0.13 22.67 -15.83
C ALA A 126 1.12 23.68 -15.24
N SER A 127 1.25 24.86 -15.88
CA SER A 127 2.15 25.92 -15.44
C SER A 127 1.78 26.46 -14.05
N ARG A 128 0.49 26.66 -13.78
CA ARG A 128 -0.02 27.10 -12.46
C ARG A 128 0.25 26.08 -11.37
N ILE A 129 0.02 24.79 -11.65
CA ILE A 129 0.29 23.69 -10.70
C ILE A 129 1.79 23.60 -10.40
N ILE A 130 2.63 23.60 -11.44
CA ILE A 130 4.10 23.57 -11.27
C ILE A 130 4.56 24.78 -10.45
N SER A 131 4.05 25.97 -10.75
CA SER A 131 4.38 27.19 -9.99
C SER A 131 3.99 27.05 -8.53
N HIS A 132 2.78 26.55 -8.23
CA HIS A 132 2.32 26.38 -6.86
C HIS A 132 3.19 25.37 -6.09
N ILE A 133 3.51 24.23 -6.70
CA ILE A 133 4.37 23.21 -6.11
C ILE A 133 5.77 23.77 -5.83
N LYS A 134 6.35 24.55 -6.75
CA LYS A 134 7.66 25.18 -6.53
C LYS A 134 7.65 26.22 -5.41
N THR A 135 6.56 26.98 -5.26
CA THR A 135 6.41 27.97 -4.19
C THR A 135 6.30 27.31 -2.82
N SER A 136 5.63 26.16 -2.72
CA SER A 136 5.56 25.38 -1.48
C SER A 136 6.76 24.44 -1.34
N ARG A 137 7.75 24.85 -0.53
CA ARG A 137 8.94 24.03 -0.26
C ARG A 137 8.60 22.60 0.17
N SER A 138 7.58 22.43 1.00
CA SER A 138 7.13 21.11 1.48
C SER A 138 6.60 20.26 0.33
N LEU A 139 5.67 20.78 -0.48
CA LEU A 139 5.12 20.04 -1.63
C LEU A 139 6.22 19.71 -2.65
N HIS A 140 7.12 20.65 -2.92
CA HIS A 140 8.23 20.47 -3.85
C HIS A 140 9.17 19.33 -3.45
N ILE A 141 9.50 19.23 -2.15
CA ILE A 141 10.34 18.16 -1.60
C ILE A 141 9.61 16.83 -1.68
N MET A 142 8.33 16.79 -1.31
CA MET A 142 7.55 15.55 -1.32
C MET A 142 7.35 14.98 -2.72
N CYS A 143 7.16 15.85 -3.72
CA CYS A 143 7.08 15.46 -5.14
C CYS A 143 8.36 14.79 -5.67
N HIS A 144 9.42 14.63 -4.86
CA HIS A 144 10.48 13.68 -5.17
C HIS A 144 9.96 12.24 -5.30
N ILE A 145 8.95 11.85 -4.51
CA ILE A 145 8.34 10.53 -4.60
C ILE A 145 7.14 10.60 -5.55
N PRO A 146 7.09 9.80 -6.64
CA PRO A 146 6.08 9.91 -7.71
C PRO A 146 4.62 9.89 -7.25
N VAL A 147 4.29 9.13 -6.20
CA VAL A 147 2.92 9.08 -5.66
C VAL A 147 2.44 10.45 -5.17
N PHE A 148 3.33 11.27 -4.60
CA PHE A 148 2.97 12.63 -4.17
C PHE A 148 2.78 13.56 -5.35
N CYS A 149 3.41 13.32 -6.50
CA CYS A 149 3.08 14.03 -7.74
C CYS A 149 1.66 13.69 -8.20
N TRP A 150 1.27 12.42 -8.15
CA TRP A 150 -0.09 11.99 -8.49
C TRP A 150 -1.15 12.60 -7.54
N ILE A 151 -0.89 12.57 -6.23
CA ILE A 151 -1.79 13.20 -5.23
C ILE A 151 -1.89 14.70 -5.47
N SER A 152 -0.74 15.37 -5.68
CA SER A 152 -0.69 16.80 -5.95
C SER A 152 -1.44 17.17 -7.23
N ALA A 153 -1.22 16.41 -8.30
CA ALA A 153 -1.93 16.62 -9.55
C ALA A 153 -3.45 16.51 -9.36
N THR A 154 -3.91 15.43 -8.71
CA THR A 154 -5.34 15.15 -8.51
C THR A 154 -6.03 16.23 -7.66
N VAL A 155 -5.41 16.62 -6.54
CA VAL A 155 -6.00 17.62 -5.62
C VAL A 155 -5.97 19.02 -6.23
N LEU A 156 -4.84 19.44 -6.80
CA LEU A 156 -4.67 20.80 -7.30
C LEU A 156 -5.49 21.04 -8.57
N GLU A 157 -5.62 20.05 -9.46
CA GLU A 157 -6.52 20.09 -10.62
C GLU A 157 -7.95 20.41 -10.19
N HIS A 158 -8.49 19.60 -9.27
CA HIS A 158 -9.85 19.78 -8.76
C HIS A 158 -10.05 21.16 -8.08
N MET A 159 -9.09 21.61 -7.28
CA MET A 159 -9.22 22.88 -6.56
C MET A 159 -9.17 24.10 -7.49
N LEU A 160 -8.36 24.05 -8.54
CA LEU A 160 -8.22 25.13 -9.52
C LEU A 160 -9.44 25.24 -10.43
N GLU A 161 -10.06 24.12 -10.81
CA GLU A 161 -11.34 24.10 -11.55
C GLU A 161 -12.48 24.75 -10.76
N HIS A 162 -12.51 24.54 -9.45
CA HIS A 162 -13.57 25.04 -8.57
C HIS A 162 -13.25 26.41 -7.93
N LYS A 163 -12.20 27.09 -8.39
CA LYS A 163 -11.78 28.44 -7.96
C LYS A 163 -11.72 28.62 -6.43
N ARG A 164 -11.21 27.63 -5.70
CA ARG A 164 -11.03 27.79 -4.25
C ARG A 164 -9.93 28.81 -3.95
N GLU A 165 -10.16 29.66 -2.96
CA GLU A 165 -9.28 30.78 -2.63
C GLU A 165 -7.95 30.36 -1.96
N GLU A 166 -7.96 29.31 -1.13
CA GLU A 166 -6.74 28.83 -0.45
C GLU A 166 -6.36 27.42 -0.88
N MET A 167 -5.09 27.28 -1.29
CA MET A 167 -4.48 26.04 -1.75
C MET A 167 -3.75 25.34 -0.59
N PRO A 168 -3.75 24.00 -0.54
CA PRO A 168 -3.11 23.24 0.53
C PRO A 168 -1.61 23.52 0.62
N LYS A 169 -1.15 23.86 1.80
CA LYS A 169 0.27 24.17 2.10
C LYS A 169 0.95 23.00 2.79
N THR A 170 0.20 22.19 3.53
CA THR A 170 0.71 21.06 4.32
C THR A 170 0.36 19.71 3.69
N LEU A 171 1.11 18.68 4.10
CA LEU A 171 0.83 17.30 3.69
C LEU A 171 -0.54 16.83 4.20
N THR A 172 -0.89 17.17 5.44
CA THR A 172 -2.18 16.81 6.01
C THR A 172 -3.32 17.47 5.26
N GLU A 173 -3.21 18.76 4.89
CA GLU A 173 -4.20 19.43 4.05
C GLU A 173 -4.34 18.74 2.69
N MET A 174 -3.23 18.39 2.02
CA MET A 174 -3.25 17.65 0.76
C MET A 174 -4.07 16.35 0.86
N TYR A 175 -3.84 15.56 1.91
CA TYR A 175 -4.52 14.29 2.11
C TYR A 175 -5.98 14.46 2.52
N THR A 176 -6.28 15.49 3.32
CA THR A 176 -7.67 15.88 3.64
C THR A 176 -8.43 16.20 2.36
N HIS A 177 -7.84 17.00 1.46
CA HIS A 177 -8.45 17.32 0.17
C HIS A 177 -8.54 16.11 -0.76
N LEU A 178 -7.57 15.20 -0.74
CA LEU A 178 -7.62 13.95 -1.50
C LEU A 178 -8.82 13.09 -1.06
N VAL A 179 -9.02 12.90 0.24
CA VAL A 179 -10.16 12.15 0.75
C VAL A 179 -11.48 12.85 0.37
N VAL A 180 -11.58 14.16 0.55
CA VAL A 180 -12.77 14.93 0.16
C VAL A 180 -13.07 14.80 -1.34
N PHE A 181 -12.05 14.85 -2.20
CA PHE A 181 -12.18 14.68 -3.64
C PHE A 181 -12.76 13.30 -3.99
N HIS A 182 -12.17 12.23 -3.44
CA HIS A 182 -12.64 10.86 -3.69
C HIS A 182 -14.06 10.64 -3.15
N THR A 183 -14.40 11.19 -1.99
CA THR A 183 -15.77 11.17 -1.44
C THR A 183 -16.78 11.80 -2.41
N LYS A 184 -16.48 13.00 -2.93
CA LYS A 184 -17.38 13.74 -3.81
C LYS A 184 -17.53 13.07 -5.18
N GLN A 185 -16.42 12.71 -5.82
CA GLN A 185 -16.43 12.08 -7.14
C GLN A 185 -17.21 10.76 -7.11
N LYS A 186 -17.13 10.01 -6.02
CA LYS A 186 -17.92 8.81 -5.80
C LYS A 186 -19.40 9.13 -5.67
N ASN A 187 -19.78 10.07 -4.79
CA ASN A 187 -21.17 10.44 -4.63
C ASN A 187 -21.80 10.88 -5.97
N GLU A 188 -21.09 11.67 -6.78
CA GLU A 188 -21.54 12.09 -8.13
C GLU A 188 -21.68 10.92 -9.12
N LYS A 189 -20.74 9.96 -9.14
CA LYS A 189 -20.79 8.79 -10.02
C LYS A 189 -21.94 7.84 -9.70
N TYR A 190 -22.41 7.77 -8.46
CA TYR A 190 -23.48 6.86 -8.03
C TYR A 190 -24.86 7.54 -7.87
N LEU A 191 -24.92 8.87 -7.81
CA LEU A 191 -26.18 9.65 -7.81
C LEU A 191 -27.03 9.45 -9.08
N GLY A 192 -26.45 8.94 -10.18
CA GLY A 192 -27.17 8.62 -11.42
C GLY A 192 -27.87 7.26 -11.46
N LYS A 193 -27.72 6.41 -10.43
CA LYS A 193 -28.35 5.08 -10.34
C LYS A 193 -29.09 4.92 -9.01
N GLU A 194 -30.34 5.39 -8.99
CA GLU A 194 -31.32 5.26 -7.89
C GLU A 194 -30.84 5.77 -6.50
N GLU A 195 -31.73 6.44 -5.76
CA GLU A 195 -31.47 7.01 -4.42
C GLU A 195 -31.14 5.95 -3.32
N THR A 196 -30.84 4.71 -3.72
CA THR A 196 -30.61 3.53 -2.87
C THR A 196 -29.16 3.00 -2.94
N GLY A 197 -28.27 3.61 -3.72
CA GLY A 197 -26.84 3.25 -3.74
C GLY A 197 -26.11 3.65 -2.44
N PRO A 198 -25.06 2.90 -2.01
CA PRO A 198 -24.33 3.21 -0.78
C PRO A 198 -23.62 4.57 -0.91
N HIS A 199 -24.17 5.59 -0.25
CA HIS A 199 -23.57 6.91 -0.16
C HIS A 199 -22.27 6.83 0.63
N TRP A 200 -21.20 7.43 0.11
CA TRP A 200 -19.96 7.58 0.84
C TRP A 200 -20.18 8.65 1.92
N ASN A 201 -20.51 8.19 3.13
CA ASN A 201 -20.88 9.01 4.27
C ASN A 201 -19.76 9.03 5.33
N LYS A 202 -19.97 9.76 6.43
CA LYS A 202 -18.98 9.85 7.53
C LYS A 202 -18.66 8.48 8.13
N GLU A 203 -19.64 7.59 8.19
CA GLU A 203 -19.50 6.24 8.73
C GLU A 203 -18.60 5.37 7.85
N SER A 204 -18.73 5.45 6.52
CA SER A 204 -17.84 4.76 5.58
C SER A 204 -16.37 5.19 5.75
N ILE A 205 -16.11 6.49 5.95
CA ILE A 205 -14.76 7.01 6.19
C ILE A 205 -14.21 6.50 7.52
N LEU A 206 -15.04 6.47 8.56
CA LEU A 206 -14.66 5.96 9.88
C LEU A 206 -14.35 4.46 9.84
N SER A 207 -15.18 3.63 9.19
CA SER A 207 -14.92 2.20 9.02
C SER A 207 -13.65 1.95 8.23
N LEU A 208 -13.40 2.72 7.17
CA LEU A 208 -12.17 2.63 6.39
C LEU A 208 -10.93 3.07 7.20
N GLY A 209 -11.06 4.13 8.01
CA GLY A 209 -10.01 4.57 8.92
C GLY A 209 -9.73 3.55 10.04
N LYS A 210 -10.77 2.90 10.56
CA LYS A 210 -10.63 1.79 11.52
C LYS A 210 -9.83 0.65 10.93
N LEU A 211 -10.19 0.20 9.72
CA LEU A 211 -9.44 -0.83 8.99
C LEU A 211 -7.98 -0.40 8.80
N ALA A 212 -7.76 0.84 8.34
CA ALA A 212 -6.43 1.37 8.11
C ALA A 212 -5.56 1.32 9.38
N PHE A 213 -6.13 1.73 10.52
CA PHE A 213 -5.46 1.70 11.81
C PHE A 213 -5.14 0.27 12.27
N GLN A 214 -6.11 -0.65 12.22
CA GLN A 214 -5.91 -2.04 12.60
C GLN A 214 -4.80 -2.70 11.76
N GLN A 215 -4.84 -2.53 10.44
CA GLN A 215 -3.84 -3.11 9.55
C GLN A 215 -2.47 -2.43 9.71
N LEU A 216 -2.42 -1.13 10.00
CA LEU A 216 -1.16 -0.40 10.26
C LEU A 216 -0.47 -0.91 11.52
N VAL A 217 -1.22 -1.05 12.63
CA VAL A 217 -0.70 -1.56 13.91
C VAL A 217 -0.24 -3.01 13.78
N ASN A 218 -0.97 -3.82 13.00
CA ASN A 218 -0.61 -5.22 12.74
C ASN A 218 0.54 -5.38 11.72
N GLY A 219 1.01 -4.29 11.09
CA GLY A 219 2.08 -4.34 10.09
C GLY A 219 1.67 -4.98 8.75
N ASN A 220 0.37 -4.95 8.43
CA ASN A 220 -0.19 -5.53 7.22
C ASN A 220 -0.41 -4.45 6.14
N LEU A 221 0.13 -4.69 4.94
CA LEU A 221 -0.11 -3.84 3.75
C LEU A 221 -1.28 -4.33 2.89
N ILE A 222 -1.42 -5.66 2.80
CA ILE A 222 -2.55 -6.33 2.18
C ILE A 222 -3.47 -6.88 3.25
N PHE A 223 -4.75 -7.03 2.94
CA PHE A 223 -5.77 -7.58 3.84
C PHE A 223 -6.86 -8.30 3.05
N TYR A 224 -7.70 -9.06 3.75
CA TYR A 224 -8.68 -9.98 3.17
C TYR A 224 -10.11 -9.57 3.50
N GLU A 225 -11.07 -10.34 2.98
CA GLU A 225 -12.49 -10.10 3.19
C GLU A 225 -12.89 -10.18 4.68
N GLU A 226 -12.23 -11.02 5.46
CA GLU A 226 -12.47 -11.13 6.90
C GLU A 226 -12.09 -9.84 7.64
N ASP A 227 -10.96 -9.22 7.25
CA ASP A 227 -10.50 -7.96 7.81
C ASP A 227 -11.49 -6.82 7.52
N LEU A 228 -12.10 -6.80 6.32
CA LEU A 228 -13.14 -5.84 5.95
C LEU A 228 -14.39 -6.01 6.82
N LYS A 229 -14.84 -7.26 7.03
CA LYS A 229 -16.00 -7.58 7.87
C LYS A 229 -15.78 -7.18 9.33
N GLU A 230 -14.59 -7.38 9.87
CA GLU A 230 -14.22 -6.96 11.24
C GLU A 230 -14.24 -5.42 11.40
N ALA A 231 -13.85 -4.70 10.35
CA ALA A 231 -13.94 -3.25 10.30
C ALA A 231 -15.37 -2.73 10.07
N GLY A 232 -16.36 -3.62 9.85
CA GLY A 232 -17.75 -3.26 9.58
C GLY A 232 -17.98 -2.75 8.16
N ILE A 233 -17.17 -3.18 7.19
CA ILE A 233 -17.27 -2.80 5.79
C ILE A 233 -17.88 -3.96 5.00
N ASP A 234 -19.00 -3.73 4.31
CA ASP A 234 -19.53 -4.71 3.36
C ASP A 234 -18.64 -4.74 2.11
N VAL A 235 -18.27 -5.94 1.68
CA VAL A 235 -17.43 -6.20 0.50
C VAL A 235 -18.08 -5.68 -0.79
N ASN A 236 -19.41 -5.57 -0.80
CA ASN A 236 -20.19 -5.04 -1.92
C ASN A 236 -20.35 -3.51 -1.87
N GLU A 237 -19.92 -2.84 -0.80
CA GLU A 237 -20.00 -1.39 -0.70
C GLU A 237 -18.98 -0.67 -1.60
N ALA A 238 -19.34 0.54 -2.02
CA ALA A 238 -18.51 1.42 -2.83
C ALA A 238 -17.17 1.83 -2.15
N SER A 239 -17.00 1.55 -0.85
CA SER A 239 -15.82 1.81 -0.02
C SER A 239 -14.58 1.06 -0.47
N VAL A 240 -14.73 -0.19 -0.92
CA VAL A 240 -13.65 -1.05 -1.44
C VAL A 240 -13.15 -0.58 -2.82
N HIS A 241 -13.93 0.23 -3.53
CA HIS A 241 -13.59 0.79 -4.83
C HIS A 241 -13.42 2.32 -4.81
N SER A 242 -13.18 2.91 -3.64
CA SER A 242 -13.19 4.37 -3.39
C SER A 242 -12.10 5.16 -4.15
N GLY A 243 -11.12 4.49 -4.73
CA GLY A 243 -9.90 5.13 -5.25
C GLY A 243 -8.87 5.43 -4.15
N LEU A 244 -9.19 5.12 -2.89
CA LEU A 244 -8.29 5.16 -1.74
C LEU A 244 -7.96 3.74 -1.26
N CYS A 245 -8.96 2.84 -1.32
CA CYS A 245 -8.82 1.39 -1.20
C CYS A 245 -9.06 0.76 -2.58
N THR A 246 -8.27 -0.25 -2.92
CA THR A 246 -8.36 -1.00 -4.17
C THR A 246 -8.30 -2.49 -3.90
N GLN A 247 -9.14 -3.24 -4.61
CA GLN A 247 -8.99 -4.69 -4.74
C GLN A 247 -7.85 -4.98 -5.71
N LEU A 248 -6.74 -5.56 -5.22
CA LEU A 248 -5.55 -5.85 -6.04
C LEU A 248 -5.78 -7.02 -6.99
N PHE A 249 -6.45 -8.07 -6.52
CA PHE A 249 -6.65 -9.28 -7.29
C PHE A 249 -8.13 -9.54 -7.54
N LYS A 250 -8.50 -9.46 -8.83
CA LYS A 250 -9.67 -10.13 -9.36
C LYS A 250 -9.18 -11.15 -10.38
N GLU A 251 -8.97 -12.37 -9.90
CA GLU A 251 -9.27 -13.62 -10.62
C GLU A 251 -8.78 -13.71 -12.09
N GLU A 252 -7.59 -14.31 -12.32
CA GLU A 252 -7.19 -14.78 -13.67
C GLU A 252 -7.01 -16.31 -13.76
N CYS A 253 -7.05 -17.07 -12.67
CA CYS A 253 -6.90 -18.53 -12.70
C CYS A 253 -7.91 -19.21 -11.76
N GLY A 254 -9.06 -19.64 -12.30
CA GLY A 254 -10.29 -20.05 -11.61
C GLY A 254 -10.25 -21.30 -10.71
N LEU A 255 -9.31 -21.40 -9.77
CA LEU A 255 -9.21 -22.52 -8.82
C LEU A 255 -9.05 -22.13 -7.33
N TYR A 256 -8.78 -20.86 -6.98
CA TYR A 256 -8.84 -20.32 -5.61
C TYR A 256 -9.35 -18.85 -5.64
N GLN A 257 -10.26 -18.47 -4.73
CA GLN A 257 -11.11 -17.26 -4.80
C GLN A 257 -10.86 -16.21 -3.71
N ASP A 258 -9.69 -16.17 -3.09
CA ASP A 258 -9.45 -15.22 -2.00
C ASP A 258 -9.18 -13.83 -2.57
N LYS A 259 -10.15 -12.91 -2.42
CA LYS A 259 -9.98 -11.51 -2.80
C LYS A 259 -8.99 -10.84 -1.85
N VAL A 260 -7.99 -10.19 -2.42
CA VAL A 260 -6.97 -9.42 -1.69
C VAL A 260 -7.18 -7.94 -1.93
N TYR A 261 -7.10 -7.17 -0.86
CA TYR A 261 -7.31 -5.74 -0.84
C TYR A 261 -6.07 -5.03 -0.29
N CYS A 262 -5.86 -3.79 -0.71
CA CYS A 262 -4.87 -2.90 -0.14
C CYS A 262 -5.34 -1.44 -0.25
N PHE A 263 -4.68 -0.56 0.48
CA PHE A 263 -4.76 0.86 0.17
C PHE A 263 -3.91 1.18 -1.06
N VAL A 264 -4.33 2.15 -1.88
CA VAL A 264 -3.62 2.53 -3.11
C VAL A 264 -2.15 2.88 -2.83
N HIS A 265 -1.88 3.43 -1.66
CA HIS A 265 -0.53 3.63 -1.16
C HIS A 265 -0.52 3.62 0.38
N LEU A 266 0.59 3.19 0.99
CA LEU A 266 0.74 3.13 2.45
C LEU A 266 0.46 4.47 3.14
N SER A 267 0.89 5.59 2.54
CA SER A 267 0.62 6.91 3.11
C SER A 267 -0.88 7.24 3.21
N ILE A 268 -1.73 6.66 2.35
CA ILE A 268 -3.19 6.80 2.43
C ILE A 268 -3.72 6.00 3.62
N GLN A 269 -3.21 4.78 3.83
CA GLN A 269 -3.49 3.98 5.02
C GLN A 269 -3.09 4.73 6.30
N GLU A 270 -1.88 5.27 6.36
CA GLU A 270 -1.38 6.02 7.51
C GLU A 270 -2.20 7.28 7.79
N PHE A 271 -2.62 8.00 6.74
CA PHE A 271 -3.49 9.16 6.87
C PHE A 271 -4.88 8.78 7.42
N LEU A 272 -5.53 7.77 6.82
CA LEU A 272 -6.86 7.34 7.26
C LEU A 272 -6.84 6.77 8.68
N ALA A 273 -5.76 6.08 9.06
CA ALA A 273 -5.53 5.66 10.44
C ALA A 273 -5.42 6.86 11.39
N ALA A 274 -4.69 7.91 11.00
CA ALA A 274 -4.56 9.13 11.80
C ALA A 274 -5.91 9.85 11.96
N VAL A 275 -6.70 9.95 10.88
CA VAL A 275 -8.06 10.49 10.92
C VAL A 275 -8.95 9.68 11.87
N TYR A 276 -8.86 8.35 11.85
CA TYR A 276 -9.63 7.50 12.75
C TYR A 276 -9.28 7.75 14.22
N VAL A 277 -7.99 7.75 14.57
CA VAL A 277 -7.52 8.01 15.94
C VAL A 277 -7.95 9.42 16.41
N PHE A 278 -7.79 10.42 15.54
CA PHE A 278 -8.18 11.79 15.84
C PHE A 278 -9.69 11.92 16.10
N LEU A 279 -10.53 11.34 15.24
CA LEU A 279 -11.99 11.39 15.37
C LEU A 279 -12.51 10.56 16.54
N SER A 280 -11.91 9.41 16.84
CA SER A 280 -12.23 8.61 18.04
C SER A 280 -11.91 9.39 19.32
N PHE A 281 -10.79 10.11 19.34
CA PHE A 281 -10.47 10.97 20.47
C PHE A 281 -11.47 12.12 20.64
N ILE A 282 -11.71 12.91 19.58
CA ILE A 282 -12.58 14.10 19.66
C ILE A 282 -14.04 13.74 19.95
N ASN A 283 -14.58 12.69 19.31
CA ASN A 283 -16.00 12.38 19.41
C ASN A 283 -16.35 11.50 20.61
N ASN A 284 -15.45 10.57 20.97
CA ASN A 284 -15.75 9.53 21.96
C ASN A 284 -14.90 9.63 23.23
N ASN A 285 -13.91 10.54 23.29
CA ASN A 285 -12.87 10.53 24.32
C ASN A 285 -12.21 9.13 24.43
N GLU A 286 -11.84 8.53 23.30
CA GLU A 286 -11.14 7.25 23.26
C GLU A 286 -9.67 7.44 22.90
N ASN A 287 -8.77 6.91 23.73
CA ASN A 287 -7.35 6.84 23.41
C ASN A 287 -7.02 5.48 22.77
N LEU A 288 -7.05 5.41 21.45
CA LEU A 288 -6.67 4.17 20.73
C LEU A 288 -5.16 3.87 20.79
N MET A 289 -4.36 4.82 21.29
CA MET A 289 -2.92 4.67 21.41
C MET A 289 -2.47 4.17 22.78
N ALA A 290 -3.32 4.16 23.82
CA ALA A 290 -2.98 3.60 25.14
C ALA A 290 -4.21 3.20 25.99
N GLU A 291 -4.02 2.27 26.92
CA GLU A 291 -5.10 1.70 27.76
C GLU A 291 -5.57 2.61 28.91
N GLN A 292 -4.86 3.71 29.24
CA GLN A 292 -5.16 4.53 30.41
C GLN A 292 -5.07 6.05 30.16
N GLN A 293 -6.01 6.77 30.81
CA GLN A 293 -6.24 8.22 30.82
C GLN A 293 -6.39 8.92 29.46
N VAL A 294 -7.53 9.59 29.29
CA VAL A 294 -7.88 10.28 28.05
C VAL A 294 -7.74 11.78 28.26
N THR A 295 -6.59 12.30 27.84
CA THR A 295 -6.36 13.73 27.63
C THR A 295 -5.68 13.90 26.29
N GLU A 296 -5.80 15.07 25.68
CA GLU A 296 -5.15 15.38 24.40
C GLU A 296 -3.63 15.13 24.47
N VAL A 297 -3.02 15.57 25.57
CA VAL A 297 -1.59 15.37 25.83
C VAL A 297 -1.24 13.88 25.94
N THR A 298 -2.09 13.05 26.56
CA THR A 298 -1.80 11.62 26.70
C THR A 298 -1.96 10.85 25.38
N VAL A 299 -2.88 11.24 24.49
CA VAL A 299 -3.02 10.62 23.15
C VAL A 299 -1.77 10.87 22.31
N TYR A 300 -1.36 12.13 22.15
CA TYR A 300 -0.20 12.47 21.34
C TYR A 300 1.09 11.93 21.93
N LYS A 301 1.26 11.98 23.26
CA LYS A 301 2.40 11.36 23.93
C LYS A 301 2.46 9.85 23.69
N SER A 302 1.34 9.16 23.81
CA SER A 302 1.28 7.71 23.54
C SER A 302 1.61 7.38 22.08
N ALA A 303 1.19 8.23 21.15
CA ALA A 303 1.53 8.08 19.72
C ALA A 303 3.03 8.27 19.48
N VAL A 304 3.65 9.28 20.09
CA VAL A 304 5.10 9.52 20.05
C VAL A 304 5.85 8.33 20.64
N ASP A 305 5.47 7.86 21.83
CA ASP A 305 6.12 6.74 22.51
C ASP A 305 6.06 5.46 21.67
N LYS A 306 4.90 5.16 21.05
CA LYS A 306 4.76 4.02 20.13
C LYS A 306 5.59 4.16 18.86
N SER A 307 5.67 5.36 18.29
CA SER A 307 6.53 5.61 17.10
C SER A 307 8.00 5.38 17.43
N LEU A 308 8.46 5.87 18.59
CA LEU A 308 9.84 5.69 19.06
C LEU A 308 10.19 4.22 19.34
N GLN A 309 9.22 3.40 19.71
CA GLN A 309 9.40 1.96 19.91
C GLN A 309 9.41 1.15 18.60
N SER A 310 9.02 1.75 17.47
CA SER A 310 9.02 1.06 16.19
C SER A 310 10.43 0.93 15.62
N GLU A 311 10.93 -0.29 15.51
CA GLU A 311 12.21 -0.58 14.85
C GLU A 311 12.20 -0.25 13.35
N THR A 312 11.02 -0.16 12.73
CA THR A 312 10.86 0.00 11.27
C THR A 312 10.39 1.40 10.87
N GLY A 313 10.07 2.27 11.83
CA GLY A 313 9.51 3.61 11.58
C GLY A 313 8.12 3.59 10.94
N ASN A 314 7.39 2.47 11.01
CA ASN A 314 6.09 2.28 10.36
C ASN A 314 4.96 3.17 10.90
N LEU A 315 5.20 3.95 11.95
CA LEU A 315 4.24 4.90 12.52
C LEU A 315 4.64 6.37 12.31
N ASP A 316 5.79 6.64 11.66
CA ASP A 316 6.34 7.99 11.59
C ASP A 316 5.47 8.94 10.75
N LEU A 317 4.96 8.47 9.61
CA LEU A 317 4.10 9.30 8.76
C LEU A 317 2.69 9.40 9.34
N PHE A 318 2.17 8.32 9.94
CA PHE A 318 0.95 8.34 10.74
C PHE A 318 1.02 9.41 11.84
N LEU A 319 2.11 9.47 12.61
CA LEU A 319 2.30 10.44 13.68
C LEU A 319 2.29 11.88 13.14
N ARG A 320 2.96 12.13 12.01
CA ARG A 320 2.95 13.44 11.34
C ARG A 320 1.54 13.85 10.92
N PHE A 321 0.76 12.92 10.39
CA PHE A 321 -0.64 13.21 10.04
C PHE A 321 -1.48 13.49 11.28
N LEU A 322 -1.36 12.67 12.33
CA LEU A 322 -2.10 12.84 13.57
C LEU A 322 -1.85 14.22 14.20
N LEU A 323 -0.60 14.65 14.26
CA LEU A 323 -0.22 15.97 14.77
C LEU A 323 -0.69 17.11 13.86
N GLY A 324 -0.75 16.89 12.54
CA GLY A 324 -1.22 17.90 11.59
C GLY A 324 -2.74 18.02 11.48
N LEU A 325 -3.50 17.08 12.07
CA LEU A 325 -4.96 17.15 12.18
C LEU A 325 -5.42 17.96 13.41
N SER A 326 -4.54 18.06 14.42
CA SER A 326 -4.74 18.85 15.65
C SER A 326 -4.80 20.33 15.40
#